data_AF-A0A0B1PHY6-F1
#
_entry.id   AF-A0A0B1PHY6-F1
#
_cell.length_a   1.000
_cell.length_b   1.000
_cell.length_c   1.000
_cell.angle_alpha   90.00
_cell.angle_beta   90.00
_cell.angle_gamma   90.00
#
_symmetry.space_group_name_H-M   'P 1'
#
loop_
_entity.id
_entity.type
_entity.pdbx_description
1 polymer ?
#
loop_
_entity_poly.entity_id
_entity_poly.type
_entity_poly.pdbx_seq_one_letter_code
_entity_poly.pdbx_strand_id
1 'polypeptide(L)' 'MIHSTQISRLDGLMLCASVDEEQNEASLSEIKSQVKKILRRLNRNSEGQASIESGPFTIQYCLPMY' A
#
# COMPACT_ATOMS: atom_id res chain seq x y z
N MET A 1 6.02 6.90 -11.78
CA MET A 1 7.09 5.99 -11.36
C MET A 1 6.60 5.22 -10.13
N ILE A 2 7.02 3.97 -9.92
CA ILE A 2 6.58 3.16 -8.77
C ILE A 2 7.64 3.27 -7.67
N HIS A 3 7.23 3.71 -6.48
CA HIS A 3 8.15 3.96 -5.35
C HIS A 3 8.27 2.77 -4.39
N SER A 4 7.18 2.01 -4.23
CA SER A 4 7.16 0.84 -3.36
C SER A 4 6.02 -0.08 -3.79
N THR A 5 6.29 -1.39 -3.73
CA THR A 5 5.30 -2.44 -3.98
C THR A 5 5.29 -3.36 -2.76
N GLN A 6 4.10 -3.71 -2.28
CA GLN A 6 3.93 -4.59 -1.14
C GLN A 6 2.82 -5.60 -1.41
N ILE A 7 3.06 -6.85 -1.04
CA ILE A 7 2.05 -7.90 -0.98
C ILE A 7 1.88 -8.31 0.48
N SER A 8 0.65 -8.26 0.96
CA SER A 8 0.30 -8.67 2.32
C SER A 8 -1.05 -9.36 2.34
N ARG A 9 -1.23 -10.24 3.32
CA ARG A 9 -2.51 -10.87 3.59
C ARG A 9 -3.45 -9.88 4.29
N LEU A 10 -4.76 -10.10 4.15
CA LEU A 10 -5.82 -9.23 4.69
C LEU A 10 -5.79 -9.07 6.23
N ASP A 11 -5.10 -9.94 6.95
CA ASP A 11 -4.87 -9.81 8.40
C ASP A 11 -3.66 -8.91 8.75
N GLY A 12 -3.04 -8.31 7.74
CA GLY A 12 -1.90 -7.40 7.90
C GLY A 12 -0.54 -8.10 7.93
N LEU A 13 -0.47 -9.42 7.73
CA LEU A 13 0.80 -10.13 7.61
C LEU A 13 1.46 -9.77 6.27
N MET A 14 2.64 -9.14 6.34
CA MET A 14 3.47 -8.89 5.16
C MET A 14 4.04 -10.18 4.59
N LEU A 15 3.91 -10.35 3.27
CA LEU A 15 4.45 -11.51 2.54
C LEU A 15 5.68 -11.13 1.72
N CYS A 16 5.61 -10.00 1.00
CA CYS A 16 6.70 -9.51 0.17
C CYS A 16 6.64 -7.97 0.11
N ALA A 17 7.80 -7.33 0.02
CA ALA A 17 7.90 -5.90 -0.28
C ALA A 17 9.15 -5.61 -1.12
N SER A 18 9.03 -4.61 -1.96
CA SER A 18 10.14 -3.91 -2.60
C SER A 18 9.95 -2.40 -2.43
N VAL A 19 11.06 -1.70 -2.25
CA VAL A 19 11.11 -0.25 -2.15
C VAL A 19 12.23 0.20 -3.08
N ASP A 20 11.98 1.27 -3.84
CA ASP A 20 13.02 1.93 -4.61
C ASP A 20 13.84 2.83 -3.66
N GLU A 21 15.13 2.51 -3.49
CA GLU A 21 16.03 3.18 -2.53
C GLU A 21 16.51 4.55 -3.01
N GLU A 22 16.39 4.86 -4.30
CA GLU A 22 16.85 6.14 -4.86
C GLU A 22 15.97 7.34 -4.46
N GLN A 23 14.82 7.09 -3.81
CA GLN A 23 13.83 8.13 -3.51
C GLN A 23 13.64 8.40 -2.02
N ASN A 24 13.92 9.66 -1.67
CA ASN A 24 13.77 10.35 -0.39
C ASN A 24 12.92 9.59 0.66
N GLU A 25 13.59 8.77 1.49
CA GLU A 25 12.95 7.89 2.49
C GLU A 25 12.03 8.63 3.46
N ALA A 26 12.34 9.90 3.76
CA ALA A 26 11.57 10.73 4.67
C ALA A 26 10.12 10.92 4.18
N SER A 27 9.94 11.24 2.89
CA SER A 27 8.60 11.46 2.30
C SER A 27 7.82 10.15 2.17
N LEU A 28 8.50 9.03 1.94
CA LEU A 28 7.88 7.71 1.85
C LEU A 28 7.51 7.13 3.22
N SER A 29 8.13 7.58 4.31
CA SER A 29 7.84 7.09 5.66
C SER A 29 6.37 7.31 6.06
N GLU A 30 5.81 8.47 5.69
CA GLU A 30 4.41 8.81 5.96
C GLU A 30 3.46 7.93 5.13
N ILE A 31 3.77 7.75 3.83
CA ILE A 31 2.99 6.89 2.94
C ILE A 31 3.01 5.44 3.45
N LYS A 32 4.15 4.91 3.87
CA LYS A 32 4.26 3.58 4.48
C LYS A 32 3.37 3.45 5.74
N SER A 33 3.27 4.50 6.55
CA SER A 33 2.35 4.53 7.70
C SER A 33 0.88 4.52 7.26
N GLN A 34 0.52 5.27 6.22
CA GLN A 34 -0.83 5.28 5.65
C GLN A 34 -1.20 3.91 5.05
N VAL A 35 -0.29 3.26 4.32
CA VAL A 35 -0.47 1.89 3.79
C VAL A 35 -0.76 0.90 4.91
N LYS A 36 -0.03 0.96 6.03
CA LYS A 36 -0.32 0.12 7.21
C LYS A 36 -1.72 0.36 7.78
N LYS A 37 -2.20 1.61 7.79
CA LYS A 37 -3.57 1.94 8.22
C LYS A 37 -4.61 1.38 7.26
N ILE A 38 -4.37 1.47 5.95
CA ILE A 38 -5.24 0.92 4.91
C ILE A 38 -5.35 -0.60 5.07
N LEU A 39 -4.21 -1.30 5.16
CA LEU A 39 -4.16 -2.76 5.33
C LEU A 39 -4.91 -3.24 6.58
N ARG A 40 -4.86 -2.47 7.68
CA ARG A 40 -5.62 -2.78 8.91
C ARG A 40 -7.13 -2.58 8.77
N ARG A 41 -7.59 -1.80 7.79
CA ARG A 41 -9.01 -1.51 7.56
C ARG A 41 -9.62 -2.35 6.44
N LEU A 42 -8.79 -2.77 5.48
CA LEU A 42 -9.23 -3.63 4.38
C LEU A 42 -9.81 -4.94 4.92
N ASN A 43 -10.93 -5.33 4.32
CA ASN A 43 -11.66 -6.53 4.68
C ASN A 43 -12.38 -7.07 3.42
N ARG A 44 -13.11 -8.18 3.57
CA ARG A 44 -13.78 -8.85 2.45
C ARG A 44 -14.88 -8.02 1.77
N ASN A 45 -15.37 -6.97 2.41
CA ASN A 45 -16.38 -6.07 1.86
C ASN A 45 -15.75 -4.81 1.23
N SER A 46 -14.42 -4.69 1.23
CA SER A 46 -13.74 -3.56 0.60
C SER A 46 -13.74 -3.72 -0.92
N GLU A 47 -13.73 -2.60 -1.63
CA GLU A 47 -13.59 -2.59 -3.09
C GLU A 47 -12.35 -3.37 -3.53
N GLY A 48 -12.50 -4.21 -4.55
CA GLY A 48 -11.44 -5.10 -5.02
C GLY A 48 -10.23 -4.37 -5.60
N GLN A 49 -10.41 -3.14 -6.08
CA GLN A 49 -9.32 -2.28 -6.53
C GLN A 49 -9.67 -0.84 -6.23
N ALA A 50 -8.71 -0.05 -5.75
CA ALA A 50 -8.90 1.40 -5.64
C ALA A 50 -7.59 2.16 -5.76
N SER A 51 -7.72 3.45 -6.05
CA SER A 51 -6.65 4.44 -6.04
C SER A 51 -6.95 5.49 -4.98
N ILE A 52 -5.98 5.76 -4.11
CA ILE A 52 -6.10 6.72 -3.01
C ILE A 52 -5.03 7.78 -3.20
N GLU A 53 -5.44 9.04 -3.34
CA GLU A 53 -4.54 10.18 -3.41
C GLU A 53 -3.96 10.50 -2.02
N SER A 54 -2.65 10.70 -1.93
CA SER A 54 -1.94 10.90 -0.66
C SER A 54 -0.82 11.92 -0.86
N GLY A 55 -1.23 13.18 -1.08
CA GLY A 55 -0.34 14.29 -1.37
C GLY A 55 0.36 14.12 -2.73
N PRO A 56 1.70 14.10 -2.80
CA PRO A 56 2.42 13.95 -4.06
C PRO A 56 2.42 12.50 -4.60
N PHE A 57 1.87 11.55 -3.84
CA PHE A 57 1.84 10.14 -4.20
C PHE A 57 0.41 9.61 -4.33
N THR A 58 0.26 8.51 -5.07
CA THR A 58 -1.00 7.77 -5.19
C THR A 58 -0.77 6.34 -4.73
N ILE A 59 -1.58 5.88 -3.77
CA ILE A 59 -1.57 4.51 -3.29
C ILE A 59 -2.56 3.72 -4.14
N GLN A 60 -2.08 2.66 -4.79
CA GLN A 60 -2.89 1.77 -5.61
C GLN A 60 -2.90 0.39 -4.95
N TYR A 61 -4.08 -0.17 -4.73
CA TYR A 61 -4.20 -1.53 -4.21
C TYR A 61 -5.19 -2.35 -5.05
N CYS A 62 -4.95 -3.65 -5.08
CA CYS A 62 -5.84 -4.65 -5.69
C CYS A 62 -5.91 -5.88 -4.79
N LEU A 63 -7.11 -6.43 -4.63
CA LEU A 63 -7.41 -7.66 -3.95
C LEU A 63 -7.72 -8.73 -5.02
N PRO A 64 -7.25 -9.97 -4.85
CA PRO A 64 -7.58 -11.03 -5.78
C PRO A 64 -9.10 -11.29 -5.77
N MET A 65 -9.71 -11.28 -6.95
CA MET A 65 -11.07 -11.75 -7.17
C MET A 65 -11.08 -13.29 -7.08
N TYR A 66 -11.93 -13.83 -6.20
CA TYR A 66 -12.24 -15.26 -6.15
C TYR A 66 -13.58 -15.52 -6.83
#